data_AF-A0A497A071-F1
#
_entry.id   AF-A0A497A071-F1
#
_cell.length_a   1.000
_cell.length_b   1.000
_cell.length_c   1.000
_cell.angle_alpha   90.00
_cell.angle_beta   90.00
_cell.angle_gamma   90.00
#
_symmetry.space_group_name_H-M   'P 1'
#
loop_
_entity.id
_entity.type
_entity.pdbx_description
1 polymer ?
#
loop_
_entity_poly.entity_id
_entity_poly.type
_entity_poly.pdbx_seq_one_letter_code
_entity_poly.pdbx_strand_id
1 'polypeptide(L)'
;LGMHHMDVPRVLSEMRRVLKEGGRLVMACVGAPRLWRSFWGSALLRILLARYRLTHRNARGQAEVEAFPNIRTASEWCTLLWNSGFGEIRMAESSARRPWYPCALLIRAVARRV
;
A
#
# COMPACT_ATOMS: atom_id res chain seq x y z
N LEU A 1 -3.93 0.48 10.07
CA LEU A 1 -4.40 -0.16 8.80
C LEU A 1 -3.41 -1.27 8.45
N GLY A 2 -3.84 -2.54 8.49
CA GLY A 2 -2.93 -3.70 8.48
C GLY A 2 -2.54 -4.27 7.11
N MET A 3 -3.13 -3.78 6.01
CA MET A 3 -2.91 -4.33 4.65
C MET A 3 -1.41 -4.42 4.26
N HIS A 4 -0.59 -3.49 4.75
CA HIS A 4 0.84 -3.47 4.46
C HIS A 4 1.64 -4.60 5.17
N HIS A 5 1.08 -5.25 6.19
CA HIS A 5 1.67 -6.44 6.80
C HIS A 5 1.23 -7.76 6.12
N MET A 6 0.33 -7.70 5.14
CA MET A 6 -0.18 -8.88 4.46
C MET A 6 0.61 -9.19 3.18
N ASP A 7 0.48 -10.43 2.70
CA ASP A 7 0.81 -10.78 1.32
C ASP A 7 -0.22 -10.13 0.38
N VAL A 8 0.06 -8.89 -0.01
CA VAL A 8 -0.87 -8.04 -0.77
C VAL A 8 -1.33 -8.69 -2.09
N PRO A 9 -0.45 -9.24 -2.95
CA PRO A 9 -0.88 -9.95 -4.15
C PRO A 9 -1.83 -11.11 -3.87
N ARG A 10 -1.52 -11.96 -2.87
CA ARG A 10 -2.38 -13.10 -2.52
C ARG A 10 -3.73 -12.65 -1.99
N VAL A 11 -3.76 -11.65 -1.11
CA VAL A 11 -5.01 -11.09 -0.58
C VAL A 11 -5.89 -10.55 -1.70
N LEU A 12 -5.33 -9.81 -2.66
CA LEU A 12 -6.11 -9.29 -3.78
C LEU A 12 -6.60 -10.39 -4.73
N SER A 13 -5.79 -11.43 -4.95
CA SER A 13 -6.20 -12.60 -5.73
C SER A 13 -7.40 -13.30 -5.07
N GLU A 14 -7.35 -13.51 -3.76
CA GLU A 14 -8.47 -14.12 -3.02
C GLU A 14 -9.70 -13.20 -2.99
N MET A 15 -9.54 -11.90 -2.79
CA MET A 15 -10.62 -10.92 -2.90
C MET A 15 -11.26 -10.95 -4.29
N ARG A 16 -10.45 -11.03 -5.34
CA ARG A 16 -10.94 -11.16 -6.71
C ARG A 16 -11.69 -12.47 -6.91
N ARG A 17 -11.16 -13.59 -6.40
CA ARG A 17 -11.76 -14.94 -6.52
C ARG A 17 -13.16 -15.01 -5.91
N VAL A 18 -13.38 -14.37 -4.77
CA VAL A 18 -14.68 -14.42 -4.06
C VAL A 18 -15.70 -13.42 -4.58
N LEU A 19 -15.25 -12.32 -5.19
CA LEU A 19 -16.14 -11.32 -5.78
C LEU A 19 -16.69 -11.81 -7.12
N LYS A 20 -18.02 -11.79 -7.24
CA LYS A 20 -18.71 -11.94 -8.53
C LYS A 20 -18.29 -10.83 -9.47
N GLU A 21 -18.45 -11.06 -10.78
CA GLU A 21 -18.29 -10.02 -11.79
C GLU A 21 -19.16 -8.79 -11.45
N GLY A 22 -18.58 -7.59 -11.56
CA GLY A 22 -19.23 -6.34 -11.15
C GLY A 22 -19.24 -6.10 -9.63
N GLY A 23 -18.76 -7.05 -8.83
CA GLY A 23 -18.60 -6.90 -7.38
C GLY A 23 -17.62 -5.79 -7.02
N ARG A 24 -17.90 -5.06 -5.93
CA ARG A 24 -17.13 -3.87 -5.54
C ARG A 24 -16.17 -4.19 -4.39
N LEU A 25 -14.91 -3.81 -4.58
CA LEU A 25 -13.89 -3.76 -3.54
C LEU A 25 -13.82 -2.34 -2.98
N VAL A 26 -13.89 -2.20 -1.66
CA VAL A 26 -13.62 -0.94 -0.95
C VAL A 26 -12.60 -1.21 0.14
N MET A 27 -11.50 -0.45 0.14
CA MET A 27 -10.40 -0.63 1.08
C MET A 27 -9.90 0.72 1.57
N ALA A 28 -9.60 0.81 2.86
CA ALA A 28 -8.77 1.86 3.40
C ALA A 28 -7.39 1.27 3.73
N CYS A 29 -6.32 1.88 3.23
CA CYS A 29 -4.95 1.44 3.51
C CYS A 29 -4.01 2.63 3.70
N VAL A 30 -2.80 2.35 4.19
CA VAL A 30 -1.74 3.35 4.24
C VAL A 30 -1.15 3.54 2.84
N GLY A 31 -0.83 4.78 2.48
CA GLY A 31 -0.21 5.15 1.22
C GLY A 31 1.14 5.84 1.41
N ALA A 32 2.04 5.61 0.46
CA ALA A 32 3.29 6.35 0.37
C ALA A 32 3.04 7.67 -0.37
N PRO A 33 3.42 8.83 0.20
CA PRO A 33 3.43 10.07 -0.57
C PRO A 33 4.46 9.95 -1.70
N ARG A 34 4.19 10.57 -2.86
CA ARG A 34 5.06 10.49 -4.06
C ARG A 34 6.52 10.87 -3.76
N LEU A 35 6.74 11.80 -2.84
CA LEU A 35 8.06 12.26 -2.43
C LEU A 35 8.96 11.12 -1.91
N TRP A 36 8.38 10.07 -1.33
CA TRP A 36 9.11 8.86 -0.88
C TRP A 36 9.75 8.08 -2.02
N ARG A 37 9.21 8.18 -3.25
CA ARG A 37 9.72 7.50 -4.45
C ARG A 37 10.69 8.35 -5.25
N SER A 38 10.96 9.60 -4.84
CA SER A 38 12.05 10.38 -5.43
C SER A 38 13.41 9.78 -5.07
N PHE A 39 14.45 10.07 -5.85
CA PHE A 39 15.81 9.58 -5.58
C PHE A 39 16.24 9.91 -4.14
N TRP A 40 16.18 11.20 -3.77
CA TRP A 40 16.52 11.67 -2.43
C TRP A 40 15.60 11.14 -1.34
N GLY A 41 14.30 11.05 -1.62
CA GLY A 41 13.35 10.51 -0.66
C GLY A 41 13.58 9.02 -0.37
N SER A 42 13.86 8.24 -1.40
CA SER A 42 14.14 6.81 -1.27
C SER A 42 15.44 6.56 -0.49
N ALA A 43 16.48 7.38 -0.72
CA ALA A 43 17.73 7.32 0.02
C ALA A 43 17.52 7.66 1.51
N LEU A 44 16.81 8.75 1.80
CA LEU A 44 16.48 9.14 3.17
C LEU A 44 15.69 8.06 3.90
N LEU A 45 14.70 7.46 3.25
CA LEU A 45 13.90 6.37 3.83
C LEU A 45 14.75 5.15 4.17
N ARG A 46 15.67 4.74 3.29
CA ARG A 46 16.58 3.61 3.55
C ARG A 46 17.44 3.88 4.79
N ILE A 47 17.96 5.10 4.95
CA ILE A 47 18.74 5.51 6.13
C ILE A 47 17.86 5.46 7.39
N LEU A 48 16.64 6.02 7.33
CA LEU A 48 15.72 6.02 8.47
C LEU A 48 15.30 4.60 8.88
N LEU A 49 15.02 3.72 7.93
CA LEU A 49 14.68 2.31 8.18
C LEU A 49 15.86 1.54 8.75
N ALA A 50 17.07 1.76 8.25
CA ALA A 50 18.28 1.16 8.81
C ALA A 50 18.48 1.59 10.26
N ARG A 51 18.34 2.89 10.56
CA ARG A 51 18.40 3.42 11.93
C ARG A 51 17.28 2.85 12.81
N TYR A 52 16.06 2.75 12.29
CA TYR A 52 14.93 2.18 13.02
C TYR A 52 15.18 0.72 13.37
N ARG A 53 15.67 -0.09 12.42
CA ARG A 53 16.05 -1.51 12.62
C ARG A 53 17.13 -1.67 13.69
N LEU A 54 18.12 -0.77 13.73
CA LEU A 54 19.18 -0.78 14.74
C LEU A 54 18.67 -0.43 16.15
N THR A 55 17.72 0.51 16.25
CA THR A 55 17.18 0.98 17.53
C THR A 55 16.03 0.12 18.06
N HIS A 56 15.30 -0.57 17.18
CA HIS A 56 14.11 -1.37 17.51
C HIS A 56 14.32 -2.84 17.13
N ARG A 57 15.26 -3.51 17.81
CA ARG A 57 15.64 -4.92 17.56
C ARG A 57 14.61 -5.97 17.98
N ASN A 58 13.43 -5.58 18.43
CA ASN A 58 12.37 -6.49 18.83
C ASN A 58 11.55 -6.98 17.63
N ALA A 59 10.74 -8.03 17.83
CA ALA A 59 9.92 -8.63 16.78
C ALA A 59 8.97 -7.63 16.12
N ARG A 60 8.42 -6.67 16.89
CA ARG A 60 7.58 -5.61 16.36
C ARG A 60 8.34 -4.70 15.39
N GLY A 61 9.54 -4.24 15.76
CA GLY A 61 10.35 -3.38 14.92
C GLY A 61 10.77 -4.05 13.61
N GLN A 62 11.06 -5.36 13.65
CA GLN A 62 11.32 -6.16 12.44
C GLN A 62 10.09 -6.22 11.52
N ALA A 63 8.91 -6.53 12.08
CA ALA A 63 7.67 -6.61 11.32
C ALA A 63 7.29 -5.28 10.63
N GLU A 64 7.55 -4.14 11.27
CA GLU A 64 7.32 -2.81 10.68
C GLU A 64 8.28 -2.52 9.52
N VAL A 65 9.56 -2.88 9.66
CA VAL A 65 10.57 -2.68 8.60
C VAL A 65 10.27 -3.58 7.40
N GLU A 66 9.89 -4.83 7.63
CA GLU A 66 9.53 -5.80 6.59
C GLU A 66 8.23 -5.41 5.86
N ALA A 67 7.30 -4.76 6.55
CA ALA A 67 6.05 -4.27 5.96
C ALA A 67 6.22 -2.96 5.18
N PHE A 68 7.32 -2.22 5.38
CA PHE A 68 7.51 -0.92 4.74
C PHE A 68 7.47 -0.94 3.21
N PRO A 69 8.08 -1.93 2.49
CA PRO A 69 7.97 -2.02 1.03
C PRO A 69 6.52 -2.17 0.52
N ASN A 70 5.60 -2.62 1.37
CA ASN A 70 4.18 -2.74 1.02
C ASN A 70 3.41 -1.41 1.15
N ILE A 71 4.02 -0.36 1.69
CA ILE A 71 3.46 0.99 1.67
C ILE A 71 3.64 1.55 0.25
N ARG A 72 2.56 1.48 -0.53
CA ARG A 72 2.54 1.80 -1.95
C ARG A 72 1.95 3.17 -2.22
N THR A 73 2.40 3.82 -3.28
CA THR A 73 1.76 5.04 -3.80
C THR A 73 0.41 4.70 -4.44
N ALA A 74 -0.44 5.71 -4.67
CA ALA A 74 -1.71 5.50 -5.39
C ALA A 74 -1.51 4.89 -6.79
N SER A 75 -0.46 5.29 -7.52
CA SER A 75 -0.16 4.73 -8.84
C SER A 75 0.25 3.26 -8.75
N GLU A 76 1.08 2.89 -7.77
CA GLU A 76 1.50 1.50 -7.53
C GLU A 76 0.31 0.61 -7.14
N TRP A 77 -0.59 1.11 -6.29
CA TRP A 77 -1.85 0.44 -5.97
C TRP A 77 -2.72 0.24 -7.22
N CYS A 78 -2.78 1.25 -8.10
CA CYS A 78 -3.60 1.18 -9.30
C CYS A 78 -3.13 0.06 -10.23
N THR A 79 -1.82 0.01 -10.51
CA THR A 79 -1.21 -1.05 -11.31
C THR A 79 -1.46 -2.42 -10.69
N LEU A 80 -1.29 -2.55 -9.38
CA LEU A 80 -1.42 -3.82 -8.69
C LEU A 80 -2.88 -4.34 -8.66
N LEU A 81 -3.86 -3.46 -8.47
CA LEU A 81 -5.29 -3.79 -8.58
C LEU A 81 -5.68 -4.17 -10.01
N TRP A 82 -5.18 -3.42 -11.00
CA TRP A 82 -5.43 -3.70 -12.40
C TRP A 82 -4.94 -5.12 -12.78
N ASN A 83 -3.70 -5.44 -12.40
CA ASN A 83 -3.10 -6.75 -12.63
C ASN A 83 -3.81 -7.87 -11.85
N SER A 84 -4.49 -7.55 -10.76
CA SER A 84 -5.27 -8.50 -9.96
C SER A 84 -6.71 -8.70 -10.47
N GLY A 85 -7.05 -8.18 -11.65
CA GLY A 85 -8.36 -8.38 -12.27
C GLY A 85 -9.43 -7.39 -11.80
N PHE A 86 -9.03 -6.25 -11.25
CA PHE A 86 -9.95 -5.14 -10.92
C PHE A 86 -9.91 -4.03 -11.98
N GLY A 87 -11.01 -3.29 -12.08
CA GLY A 87 -11.24 -2.17 -13.00
C GLY A 87 -11.99 -1.04 -12.30
N GLU A 88 -12.28 0.04 -13.04
CA GLU A 88 -12.93 1.25 -12.51
C GLU A 88 -12.29 1.75 -11.20
N ILE A 89 -10.96 1.69 -11.14
CA ILE A 89 -10.20 1.94 -9.93
C ILE A 89 -10.23 3.43 -9.63
N ARG A 90 -10.80 3.81 -8.48
CA ARG A 90 -10.82 5.17 -7.95
C ARG A 90 -10.09 5.21 -6.62
N MET A 91 -9.29 6.24 -6.44
CA MET A 91 -8.55 6.46 -5.20
C MET A 91 -8.73 7.88 -4.72
N ALA A 92 -8.90 8.04 -3.42
CA ALA A 92 -8.86 9.32 -2.75
C ALA A 92 -7.74 9.27 -1.71
N GLU A 93 -6.79 10.21 -1.80
CA GLU A 93 -5.77 10.39 -0.78
C GLU A 93 -6.29 11.37 0.28
N SER A 94 -6.22 11.01 1.55
CA SER A 94 -6.42 11.98 2.63
C SER A 94 -5.11 12.72 2.87
N SER A 95 -5.16 14.03 3.01
CA SER A 95 -4.01 14.84 3.40
C SER A 95 -3.44 14.36 4.74
N ALA A 96 -2.17 13.96 4.72
CA ALA A 96 -1.44 13.68 5.94
C ALA A 96 -1.13 14.99 6.69
N ARG A 97 -0.90 14.90 8.00
CA ARG A 97 -0.52 16.07 8.83
C ARG A 97 0.75 16.76 8.32
N ARG A 98 1.65 16.03 7.64
CA ARG A 98 2.85 16.57 7.00
C ARG A 98 3.01 15.94 5.61
N PRO A 99 3.52 16.67 4.60
CA PRO A 99 3.70 16.15 3.23
C PRO A 99 4.61 14.91 3.11
N TRP A 100 5.48 14.69 4.10
CA TRP A 100 6.40 13.55 4.16
C TRP A 100 5.85 12.36 4.97
N TYR A 101 4.70 12.50 5.63
CA TYR A 101 4.11 11.40 6.39
C TYR A 101 3.32 10.45 5.48
N PRO A 102 3.15 9.18 5.87
CA PRO A 102 2.21 8.30 5.20
C PRO A 102 0.82 8.96 5.13
N CYS A 103 0.16 8.82 3.99
CA CYS A 103 -1.24 9.24 3.82
C CYS A 103 -2.18 8.06 4.03
N ALA A 104 -3.48 8.32 4.20
CA ALA A 104 -4.49 7.29 4.04
C ALA A 104 -5.00 7.29 2.60
N LEU A 105 -5.18 6.10 2.04
CA LEU A 105 -5.77 5.89 0.74
C LEU A 105 -7.11 5.19 0.91
N LEU A 106 -8.16 5.81 0.39
CA LEU A 106 -9.45 5.15 0.19
C LEU A 106 -9.50 4.65 -1.26
N ILE A 107 -9.55 3.35 -1.43
CA ILE A 107 -9.54 2.67 -2.71
C ILE A 107 -10.93 2.08 -2.97
N ARG A 108 -11.43 2.27 -4.18
CA ARG A 108 -12.64 1.64 -4.71
C ARG A 108 -12.31 1.01 -6.05
N ALA A 109 -12.72 -0.22 -6.28
CA ALA A 109 -12.53 -0.90 -7.55
C ALA A 109 -13.64 -1.93 -7.81
N VAL A 110 -13.77 -2.36 -9.06
CA VAL A 110 -14.79 -3.31 -9.51
C VAL A 110 -14.12 -4.57 -10.05
N ALA A 111 -14.59 -5.75 -9.66
CA ALA A 111 -14.11 -7.03 -10.18
C ALA A 111 -14.48 -7.16 -11.67
N ARG A 112 -13.47 -7.28 -12.53
CA ARG A 112 -13.63 -7.39 -13.99
C ARG A 112 -13.94 -8.82 -14.39
N ARG A 113 -14.64 -9.02 -15.49
CA ARG A 113 -14.63 -10.30 -16.20
C ARG A 113 -13.19 -10.62 -16.62
N VAL A 114 -12.71 -11.81 -16.27
CA VAL A 114 -11.44 -12.38 -16.75
C VAL A 114 -11.79 -13.33 -17.88
#